data_AF-A0A2X2C1U7-F1
#
_entry.id   AF-A0A2X2C1U7-F1
#
_cell.length_a   1.000
_cell.length_b   1.000
_cell.length_c   1.000
_cell.angle_alpha   90.00
_cell.angle_beta   90.00
_cell.angle_gamma   90.00
#
_symmetry.space_group_name_H-M   'P 1'
#
loop_
_entity.id
_entity.type
_entity.pdbx_description
1 polymer ?
#
loop_
_entity_poly.entity_id
_entity_poly.type
_entity_poly.pdbx_seq_one_letter_code
_entity_poly.pdbx_strand_id
1 'polypeptide(L)' 'MIALIQRVTQAKVDIAGVTVGAINHGLLVLLGVEKRR' A
#
# COMPACT_ATOMS: atom_id res chain seq x y z
N MET A 1 -5.29 -14.97 2.04
CA MET A 1 -4.82 -13.76 1.32
C MET A 1 -5.87 -12.72 1.54
N ILE A 2 -5.49 -11.61 2.18
CA ILE A 2 -6.39 -10.57 2.66
C ILE A 2 -5.81 -9.23 2.24
N ALA A 3 -6.67 -8.30 1.84
CA ALA A 3 -6.29 -6.93 1.53
C ALA A 3 -7.07 -5.95 2.43
N LEU A 4 -6.36 -5.04 3.09
CA LEU A 4 -6.97 -3.85 3.68
C LEU A 4 -6.85 -2.70 2.68
N ILE A 5 -7.99 -2.16 2.28
CA ILE A 5 -8.09 -1.13 1.25
C ILE A 5 -8.38 0.22 1.91
N GLN A 6 -7.64 1.25 1.49
CA GLN A 6 -7.88 2.63 1.90
C GLN A 6 -8.05 3.50 0.65
N ARG A 7 -9.18 4.22 0.55
CA ARG A 7 -9.35 5.26 -0.48
C ARG A 7 -8.58 6.49 -0.05
N VAL A 8 -7.67 6.95 -0.91
CA VAL A 8 -6.73 8.02 -0.59
C VAL A 8 -6.75 9.10 -1.68
N THR A 9 -6.50 10.35 -1.28
CA THR A 9 -6.19 11.44 -2.22
C THR A 9 -4.72 11.43 -2.64
N GLN A 10 -3.85 10.84 -1.82
CA GLN A 10 -2.44 10.58 -2.10
C GLN A 10 -1.89 9.49 -1.16
N ALA A 11 -0.87 8.76 -1.59
CA ALA A 11 -0.07 7.86 -0.74
C ALA A 11 1.35 7.70 -1.30
N LYS A 12 2.33 7.42 -0.44
CA LYS A 12 3.72 7.17 -0.84
C LYS A 12 4.43 6.18 0.07
N VAL A 13 5.51 5.59 -0.42
CA VAL A 13 6.42 4.73 0.33
C VAL A 13 7.82 5.33 0.27
N ASP A 14 8.39 5.58 1.44
CA ASP A 14 9.76 6.08 1.59
C ASP A 14 10.65 4.99 2.19
N ILE A 15 11.85 4.78 1.65
CA ILE A 15 12.90 3.90 2.19
C ILE A 15 14.15 4.74 2.39
N ALA A 16 14.66 4.81 3.63
CA ALA A 16 15.80 5.64 4.00
C ALA A 16 15.67 7.11 3.56
N GLY A 17 14.45 7.67 3.64
CA GLY A 17 14.16 9.05 3.23
C GLY A 17 13.97 9.27 1.73
N VAL A 18 14.05 8.23 0.91
CA VAL A 18 13.85 8.32 -0.55
C VAL A 18 12.51 7.71 -0.94
N THR A 19 11.68 8.46 -1.68
CA THR A 19 10.41 7.97 -2.21
C THR A 19 10.65 6.91 -3.28
N VAL A 20 10.19 5.68 -3.05
CA VAL A 20 10.29 4.58 -4.02
C VAL A 20 9.00 4.31 -4.79
N GLY A 21 7.89 4.89 -4.34
CA GLY A 21 6.60 4.82 -5.03
C GLY A 21 5.62 5.83 -4.45
N ALA A 22 4.80 6.43 -5.31
CA ALA A 22 3.77 7.37 -4.91
C ALA A 22 2.58 7.30 -5.86
N ILE A 23 1.39 7.57 -5.33
CA ILE A 23 0.15 7.70 -6.07
C ILE A 23 -0.59 8.96 -5.63
N ASN A 24 -1.37 9.54 -6.53
CA ASN A 24 -2.33 10.59 -6.23
C ASN A 24 -3.67 9.96 -5.77
N HIS A 25 -4.81 10.41 -6.32
CA HIS A 25 -6.11 9.87 -5.95
C HIS A 25 -6.24 8.40 -6.38
N GLY A 26 -6.59 7.51 -5.45
CA GLY A 26 -6.67 6.09 -5.73
C GLY A 26 -6.95 5.24 -4.49
N LEU A 27 -6.50 3.99 -4.55
CA LEU A 27 -6.60 3.03 -3.45
C LEU A 27 -5.19 2.60 -3.01
N LEU A 28 -4.91 2.69 -1.72
CA LEU A 28 -3.77 2.04 -1.09
C LEU A 28 -4.20 0.63 -0.63
N VAL A 29 -3.38 -0.37 -0.94
CA VAL A 29 -3.64 -1.77 -0.58
C VAL A 29 -2.53 -2.25 0.34
N LEU A 30 -2.90 -2.57 1.58
CA LEU A 30 -2.04 -3.33 2.49
C LEU A 30 -2.36 -4.82 2.33
N LEU A 31 -1.43 -5.57 1.74
CA LEU A 31 -1.65 -6.96 1.35
C LEU A 31 -1.03 -7.93 2.37
N GLY A 32 -1.87 -8.77 2.98
CA GLY A 32 -1.45 -9.89 3.81
C GLY A 32 -1.56 -11.22 3.06
N VAL A 33 -0.48 -11.98 3.01
CA VAL A 33 -0.46 -13.34 2.46
C VAL A 33 -0.41 -14.34 3.60
N GLU A 34 -1.38 -15.25 3.65
CA GLU A 34 -1.48 -16.27 4.69
C GLU A 34 -1.06 -17.62 4.12
N LYS A 35 -0.37 -18.41 4.94
CA LYS A 35 -0.06 -19.80 4.62
C LYS A 35 -1.37 -20.59 4.63
N ARG A 36 -1.69 -21.30 3.54
CA ARG A 36 -2.82 -22.24 3.53
C ARG A 36 -2.51 -23.37 4.52
N ARG A 37 -3.42 -23.63 5.46
CA ARG A 37 -3.53 -24.90 6.16
C ARG A 37 -4.59 -25.74 5.47
#